data_AF-A0A926ZTE4-F1
#
_entry.id   AF-A0A926ZTE4-F1
#
_cell.length_a   1.000
_cell.length_b   1.000
_cell.length_c   1.000
_cell.angle_alpha   90.00
_cell.angle_beta   90.00
_cell.angle_gamma   90.00
#
_symmetry.space_group_name_H-M   'P 1'
#
loop_
_entity.id
_entity.type
_entity.pdbx_description
1 polymer ?
#
loop_
_entity_poly.entity_id
_entity_poly.type
_entity_poly.pdbx_seq_one_letter_code
_entity_poly.pdbx_strand_id
1 'polypeptide(L)' 'MPSLLAYLVAIAALDSLNPTTTAVQMYLLSTPKPVPRSVSFIAGVFITYWTARANASYLLIKTKKDFKMT' A
#
# COMPACT_ATOMS: atom_id res chain seq x y z
N MET A 1 -11.86 -2.93 -23.94
CA MET A 1 -12.02 -2.57 -22.52
C MET A 1 -10.87 -3.20 -21.74
N PRO A 2 -9.92 -2.43 -21.18
CA PRO A 2 -8.92 -3.01 -20.29
C PRO A 2 -9.60 -3.67 -19.09
N SER A 3 -9.16 -4.87 -18.74
CA SER A 3 -9.71 -5.63 -17.62
C SER A 3 -9.34 -4.97 -16.29
N LEU A 4 -10.15 -5.21 -15.24
CA LEU A 4 -9.83 -4.78 -13.87
C LEU A 4 -8.39 -5.16 -13.48
N LEU A 5 -7.96 -6.36 -13.88
CA LEU A 5 -6.60 -6.85 -13.66
C LEU A 5 -5.55 -5.96 -14.30
N ALA A 6 -5.76 -5.49 -15.54
CA ALA A 6 -4.82 -4.59 -16.22
C ALA A 6 -4.64 -3.27 -15.45
N TYR A 7 -5.72 -2.70 -14.90
CA TYR A 7 -5.63 -1.51 -14.05
C TYR A 7 -4.93 -1.79 -12.72
N LEU A 8 -5.22 -2.91 -12.06
CA LEU A 8 -4.55 -3.28 -10.81
C LEU A 8 -3.04 -3.47 -11.02
N VAL A 9 -2.64 -4.08 -12.13
CA VAL A 9 -1.23 -4.24 -12.50
C VAL A 9 -0.58 -2.89 -12.78
N ALA A 10 -1.23 -2.00 -13.53
CA ALA A 10 -0.70 -0.67 -13.81
C ALA A 10 -0.52 0.17 -12.53
N ILE A 11 -1.50 0.15 -11.63
CA ILE A 11 -1.43 0.87 -10.35
C ILE A 11 -0.34 0.27 -9.46
N ALA A 12 -0.23 -1.07 -9.39
CA ALA A 12 0.81 -1.72 -8.62
C ALA A 12 2.22 -1.41 -9.18
N ALA A 13 2.37 -1.36 -10.50
CA ALA A 13 3.62 -0.96 -11.14
C ALA A 13 4.00 0.49 -10.79
N LEU A 14 3.04 1.42 -10.83
CA LEU A 14 3.26 2.80 -10.43
C LEU A 14 3.61 2.94 -8.94
N ASP A 15 2.94 2.22 -8.05
CA ASP A 15 3.23 2.24 -6.60
C ASP A 15 4.61 1.65 -6.27
N SER A 16 5.06 0.64 -7.03
CA SER A 16 6.39 0.04 -6.86
C SER A 16 7.56 1.01 -7.15
N LEU A 17 7.30 2.08 -7.91
CA LEU A 17 8.27 3.14 -8.20
C LEU A 17 8.40 4.16 -7.07
N ASN A 18 7.72 3.96 -5.94
CA ASN A 18 7.86 4.84 -4.78
C ASN A 18 9.33 4.83 -4.32
N PRO A 19 10.05 5.97 -4.45
CA PRO A 19 11.49 6.02 -4.24
C PRO A 19 11.91 5.63 -2.82
N THR A 20 11.02 5.85 -1.84
CA THR A 20 11.29 5.49 -0.45
C THR A 20 11.22 3.99 -0.21
N THR A 21 10.18 3.32 -0.70
CA THR A 21 10.03 1.86 -0.58
C THR A 21 11.08 1.15 -1.43
N THR A 22 11.38 1.67 -2.63
CA THR A 22 12.45 1.16 -3.48
C THR A 22 13.81 1.25 -2.79
N ALA A 23 14.18 2.39 -2.19
CA ALA A 23 15.47 2.55 -1.50
C ALA A 23 15.62 1.60 -0.30
N VAL A 24 14.56 1.45 0.51
CA VAL A 24 14.57 0.51 1.64
C VAL A 24 14.66 -0.93 1.16
N GLN A 25 13.95 -1.28 0.09
CA GLN A 25 13.98 -2.62 -0.48
C GLN A 25 15.38 -2.96 -1.05
N MET A 26 16.03 -2.01 -1.73
CA MET A 26 17.42 -2.13 -2.19
C MET A 26 18.41 -2.29 -1.03
N TYR A 27 18.24 -1.49 0.04
CA TYR A 27 19.05 -1.63 1.25
C TYR A 27 18.90 -3.02 1.87
N LEU A 28 17.67 -3.52 2.06
CA LEU A 28 17.43 -4.83 2.66
C LEU A 28 18.03 -5.98 1.84
N LEU A 29 18.02 -5.86 0.50
CA LEU A 29 18.67 -6.81 -0.39
C LEU A 29 20.20 -6.85 -0.25
N SER A 30 20.81 -5.74 0.21
CA SER A 30 22.24 -5.69 0.52
C SER A 30 22.61 -6.25 1.91
N THR A 31 21.63 -6.61 2.73
CA THR A 31 21.87 -7.12 4.10
C THR A 31 21.97 -8.65 4.17
N PRO A 32 22.60 -9.22 5.22
CA PRO A 32 22.62 -10.67 5.45
C PRO A 32 21.20 -11.26 5.55
N LYS A 33 20.93 -12.42 4.95
CA LYS A 33 19.56 -12.99 4.87
C LYS A 33 18.58 -12.01 4.19
N PRO A 34 18.84 -11.60 2.94
CA PRO A 34 18.07 -10.56 2.25
C PRO A 34 16.62 -10.99 1.95
N VAL A 35 16.41 -12.28 1.68
CA VAL A 35 15.09 -12.85 1.34
C VAL A 35 14.07 -12.69 2.48
N PRO A 36 14.29 -13.23 3.70
CA PRO A 36 13.30 -13.12 4.77
C PRO A 36 13.03 -11.66 5.16
N ARG A 37 14.06 -10.80 5.13
CA ARG A 37 13.90 -9.36 5.44
C ARG A 37 13.05 -8.63 4.42
N SER A 38 13.26 -8.91 3.13
CA SER A 38 12.46 -8.33 2.05
C SER A 38 11.01 -8.77 2.13
N VAL A 39 10.76 -10.06 2.38
CA VAL A 39 9.41 -10.60 2.53
C VAL A 39 8.69 -9.96 3.72
N SER A 40 9.34 -9.83 4.88
CA SER A 40 8.76 -9.15 6.04
C SER A 40 8.46 -7.67 5.77
N PHE A 41 9.36 -6.97 5.07
CA PHE A 41 9.15 -5.58 4.70
C PHE A 41 7.94 -5.41 3.77
N ILE A 42 7.86 -6.21 2.70
CA ILE A 42 6.73 -6.19 1.76
C ILE A 42 5.42 -6.50 2.48
N ALA A 43 5.39 -7.54 3.33
CA ALA A 43 4.20 -7.87 4.12
C ALA A 43 3.78 -6.72 5.04
N GLY A 44 4.73 -6.05 5.69
CA GLY A 44 4.47 -4.86 6.50
C GLY A 44 3.83 -3.73 5.70
N VAL A 45 4.37 -3.41 4.51
CA VAL A 45 3.82 -2.39 3.61
C VAL A 45 2.37 -2.71 3.23
N PHE A 46 2.07 -3.96 2.87
CA PHE A 46 0.69 -4.38 2.56
C PHE A 46 -0.26 -4.18 3.75
N ILE A 47 0.15 -4.55 4.95
CA ILE A 47 -0.67 -4.38 6.17
C ILE A 47 -0.90 -2.89 6.46
N THR A 48 0.12 -2.05 6.31
CA THR A 48 -0.01 -0.59 6.47
C THR A 48 -1.01 -0.01 5.47
N TYR A 49 -0.95 -0.38 4.20
CA TYR A 49 -1.92 0.10 3.21
C TYR A 49 -3.34 -0.39 3.50
N TRP A 50 -3.48 -1.64 3.93
CA TRP A 50 -4.78 -2.19 4.30
C TRP A 50 -5.43 -1.43 5.47
N THR A 51 -4.66 -1.21 6.54
CA THR A 51 -5.14 -0.50 7.74
C THR A 51 -5.42 0.98 7.46
N ALA A 52 -4.57 1.64 6.66
CA ALA A 52 -4.81 3.01 6.21
C ALA A 52 -6.12 3.13 5.43
N ARG A 53 -6.40 2.20 4.51
CA ARG A 53 -7.65 2.16 3.75
C ARG A 53 -8.87 1.92 4.65
N ALA A 54 -8.76 1.02 5.62
CA ALA A 54 -9.83 0.74 6.58
C ALA A 54 -10.19 2.00 7.40
N ASN A 55 -9.16 2.71 7.91
CA ASN A 55 -9.35 3.95 8.65
C ASN A 55 -9.95 5.07 7.77
N ALA A 56 -9.44 5.26 6.56
CA ALA A 56 -9.99 6.24 5.62
C ALA A 56 -11.47 5.98 5.30
N SER A 57 -11.86 4.71 5.18
CA SER A 57 -13.25 4.32 4.94
C SER A 57 -14.16 4.67 6.12
N TYR A 58 -13.67 4.46 7.35
CA TYR A 58 -14.38 4.86 8.57
C TYR A 58 -14.60 6.37 8.65
N LEU A 59 -13.56 7.17 8.38
CA LEU A 59 -13.64 8.63 8.40
C LEU A 59 -14.60 9.17 7.34
N LEU A 60 -14.62 8.58 6.14
CA LEU A 60 -15.58 8.94 5.09
C LEU A 60 -17.03 8.67 5.49
N ILE A 61 -17.29 7.53 6.15
CA ILE A 61 -18.64 7.20 6.64
C ILE A 61 -19.07 8.18 7.73
N LYS A 62 -18.16 8.48 8.67
CA LYS A 62 -18.41 9.41 9.77
C LYS A 62 -18.72 10.81 9.25
N THR A 63 -17.85 11.36 8.39
CA THR A 63 -18.04 12.68 7.78
C THR A 63 -19.32 12.79 6.94
N LYS A 64 -19.67 11.75 6.16
CA LYS A 64 -20.97 11.73 5.45
C LYS A 64 -22.17 11.72 6.39
N LYS A 65 -22.06 11.05 7.54
CA LYS A 65 -23.13 11.00 8.53
C LYS A 65 -23.31 12.36 9.21
N ASP A 66 -22.21 13.01 9.59
CA ASP A 66 -22.22 14.33 10.23
C ASP A 66 -22.80 15.41 9.28
N PHE A 67 -22.45 15.37 7.99
CA PHE A 67 -23.01 16.28 6.98
C PHE A 67 -24.52 16.11 6.76
N LYS A 68 -25.07 14.90 6.91
CA LYS A 68 -26.52 14.67 6.75
C LYS A 68 -27.36 15.11 7.95
N MET A 69 -26.72 15.42 9.09
CA MET A 69 -27.40 15.86 10.32
C MET A 69 -27.38 17.39 10.49
N THR A 70 -26.85 18.12 9.50
CA THR A 70 -26.89 19.59 9.40
C THR A 70 -27.82 19.99 8.26
#